data_AF-K1VJC1-F1
#
_entry.id   AF-K1VJC1-F1
#
_cell.length_a   1.000
_cell.length_b   1.000
_cell.length_c   1.000
_cell.angle_alpha   90.00
_cell.angle_beta   90.00
_cell.angle_gamma   90.00
#
_symmetry.space_group_name_H-M   'P 1'
#
loop_
_entity.id
_entity.type
_entity.pdbx_description
1 polymer ?
#
loop_
_entity_poly.entity_id
_entity_poly.type
_entity_poly.pdbx_seq_one_letter_code
_entity_poly.pdbx_strand_id
1 'polypeptide(L)'
;MSGVGRLKFKGEKSKKKKRSHREKRDDGDELDALAREDPRGWMFPAKSDEVTGPTLVLLPTEPLSCLAWDPTRERVCAAPLDLPEAPEGFNELSPSEVLSFVEPSDVNHVWVVSRLAGSNGVSLRSATGGFLSALPSGKLDVSASRGPLESFITEVIPSDSAFPGFALKSEPSGKFLLADKPDKETVLAKKTEIRCDGDEPQGGIRVKCQREFVLKVRLQQLDGKDSSKRRLLEPDGPEEGSVEDELRRNSQYQAWGGGVHKVSDKDRRELKRAKKDGRVAEAMLDRRSKMKR
;
A
#
# COMPACT_ATOMS: atom_id res chain seq x y z
N MET A 1 0.48 27.72 26.60
CA MET A 1 -0.61 26.77 26.89
C MET A 1 -0.02 25.38 26.98
N SER A 2 -0.36 24.69 28.07
CA SER A 2 0.16 23.41 28.55
C SER A 2 -0.15 22.23 27.63
N GLY A 3 0.83 21.36 27.40
CA GLY A 3 0.65 20.01 26.87
C GLY A 3 1.41 19.02 27.75
N VAL A 4 0.67 18.33 28.61
CA VAL A 4 1.17 17.43 29.67
C VAL A 4 1.76 16.15 29.04
N GLY A 5 3.08 16.03 29.04
CA GLY A 5 3.73 14.73 28.85
C GLY A 5 3.45 13.83 30.05
N ARG A 6 2.83 12.66 29.84
CA ARG A 6 2.62 11.66 30.90
C ARG A 6 3.98 11.22 31.44
N LEU A 7 4.26 11.55 32.70
CA LEU A 7 5.38 11.00 33.45
C LEU A 7 5.22 9.48 33.57
N LYS A 8 6.20 8.73 33.05
CA LYS A 8 6.35 7.30 33.32
C LYS A 8 7.12 7.12 34.61
N PHE A 9 6.59 6.33 35.54
CA PHE A 9 7.27 6.03 36.79
C PHE A 9 8.35 4.96 36.58
N LYS A 10 9.48 5.15 37.26
CA LYS A 10 10.63 4.25 37.23
C LYS A 10 10.22 2.89 37.82
N GLY A 11 9.94 1.92 36.95
CA GLY A 11 9.44 0.59 37.31
C GLY A 11 8.48 -0.04 36.29
N GLU A 12 7.88 0.74 35.39
CA GLU A 12 7.03 0.19 34.32
C GLU A 12 7.87 -0.48 33.22
N LYS A 13 7.88 -1.82 33.20
CA LYS A 13 8.43 -2.58 32.08
C LYS A 13 7.55 -2.38 30.85
N SER A 14 8.15 -1.91 29.75
CA SER A 14 7.48 -1.90 28.45
C SER A 14 7.07 -3.33 28.09
N LYS A 15 5.79 -3.53 27.75
CA LYS A 15 5.33 -4.83 27.24
C LYS A 15 6.07 -5.09 25.93
N LYS A 16 7.05 -6.00 25.96
CA LYS A 16 7.68 -6.55 24.75
C LYS A 16 6.57 -7.09 23.85
N LYS A 17 6.40 -6.52 22.66
CA LYS A 17 5.57 -7.08 21.59
C LYS A 17 6.09 -8.50 21.33
N LYS A 18 5.31 -9.51 21.70
CA LYS A 18 5.63 -10.93 21.45
C LYS A 18 5.60 -11.15 19.93
N ARG A 19 6.75 -11.52 19.36
CA ARG A 19 6.83 -11.99 17.97
C ARG A 19 6.01 -13.27 17.85
N SER A 20 5.08 -13.27 16.91
CA SER A 20 4.36 -14.47 16.50
C SER A 20 5.31 -15.41 15.78
N HIS A 21 5.51 -16.60 16.31
CA HIS A 21 6.09 -17.73 15.60
C HIS A 21 5.20 -18.05 14.39
N ARG A 22 5.78 -18.20 13.20
CA ARG A 22 5.10 -18.54 11.94
C ARG A 22 4.77 -20.03 11.94
N GLU A 23 3.85 -20.45 12.79
CA GLU A 23 3.04 -21.65 12.49
C GLU A 23 1.97 -21.24 11.48
N LYS A 24 1.52 -22.19 10.65
CA LYS A 24 0.50 -22.00 9.60
C LYS A 24 -0.75 -21.33 10.20
N ARG A 25 -0.77 -20.00 10.19
CA ARG A 25 -1.96 -19.22 10.51
C ARG A 25 -2.92 -19.38 9.35
N ASP A 26 -4.19 -19.51 9.70
CA ASP A 26 -5.25 -19.33 8.73
C ASP A 26 -5.08 -17.94 8.09
N ASP A 27 -5.10 -17.84 6.76
CA ASP A 27 -4.90 -16.58 6.05
C ASP A 27 -5.91 -15.50 6.50
N GLY A 28 -7.04 -15.92 7.11
CA GLY A 28 -7.99 -15.03 7.79
C GLY A 28 -7.40 -14.22 8.95
N ASP A 29 -6.67 -14.87 9.86
CA ASP A 29 -6.15 -14.21 11.07
C ASP A 29 -5.08 -13.15 10.74
N GLU A 30 -4.31 -13.35 9.67
CA GLU A 30 -3.31 -12.37 9.23
C GLU A 30 -3.98 -11.11 8.63
N LEU A 31 -5.02 -11.29 7.82
CA LEU A 31 -5.73 -10.17 7.20
C LEU A 31 -6.48 -9.32 8.20
N ASP A 32 -7.13 -9.96 9.19
CA ASP A 32 -7.78 -9.24 10.29
C ASP A 32 -6.77 -8.45 11.12
N ALA A 33 -5.57 -9.00 11.34
CA ALA A 33 -4.50 -8.28 12.03
C ALA A 33 -4.03 -7.06 11.23
N LEU A 34 -3.83 -7.20 9.91
CA LEU A 34 -3.45 -6.10 9.02
C LEU A 34 -4.54 -5.01 8.96
N ALA A 35 -5.81 -5.40 8.87
CA ALA A 35 -6.93 -4.47 8.80
C ALA A 35 -7.14 -3.63 10.06
N ARG A 36 -6.66 -4.09 11.23
CA ARG A 36 -6.71 -3.34 12.50
C ARG A 36 -5.60 -2.30 12.65
N GLU A 37 -4.54 -2.36 11.83
CA GLU A 37 -3.46 -1.38 11.87
C GLU A 37 -3.77 -0.16 10.99
N ASP A 38 -3.04 0.96 11.15
CA ASP A 38 -3.30 2.19 10.38
C ASP A 38 -3.25 1.94 8.86
N PRO A 39 -4.33 2.17 8.10
CA PRO A 39 -4.34 1.91 6.65
C PRO A 39 -3.26 2.69 5.88
N ARG A 40 -2.84 3.85 6.39
CA ARG A 40 -1.80 4.71 5.79
C ARG A 40 -0.37 4.30 6.17
N GLY A 41 -0.22 3.34 7.07
CA GLY A 41 1.08 2.83 7.48
C GLY A 41 1.83 2.13 6.35
N TRP A 42 3.15 2.12 6.42
CA TRP A 42 4.01 1.53 5.39
C TRP A 42 4.43 0.11 5.75
N MET A 43 4.28 -0.83 4.80
CA MET A 43 4.66 -2.22 4.99
C MET A 43 5.41 -2.78 3.77
N PHE A 44 6.14 -3.87 3.99
CA PHE A 44 6.83 -4.58 2.92
C PHE A 44 5.85 -5.55 2.24
N PRO A 45 5.67 -5.47 0.90
CA PRO A 45 4.94 -6.46 0.15
C PRO A 45 5.74 -7.78 0.12
N ALA A 46 5.04 -8.91 0.15
CA ALA A 46 5.65 -10.25 0.10
C ALA A 46 5.79 -10.78 -1.34
N LYS A 47 4.97 -10.28 -2.25
CA LYS A 47 4.85 -10.73 -3.65
C LYS A 47 4.90 -9.54 -4.60
N SER A 48 5.23 -9.79 -5.87
CA SER A 48 5.31 -8.75 -6.90
C SER A 48 3.96 -8.09 -7.23
N ASP A 49 2.86 -8.82 -7.07
CA ASP A 49 1.49 -8.33 -7.27
C ASP A 49 0.99 -7.41 -6.15
N GLU A 50 1.56 -7.52 -4.96
CA GLU A 50 1.29 -6.63 -3.82
C GLU A 50 1.96 -5.25 -3.99
N VAL A 51 2.89 -5.08 -4.93
CA VAL A 51 3.55 -3.80 -5.21
C VAL A 51 2.62 -2.88 -5.99
N THR A 52 1.77 -2.14 -5.28
CA THR A 52 0.78 -1.23 -5.87
C THR A 52 0.46 -0.06 -4.92
N GLY A 53 -0.05 1.03 -5.47
CA GLY A 53 -0.37 2.24 -4.72
C GLY A 53 0.87 3.08 -4.38
N PRO A 54 0.77 4.00 -3.41
CA PRO A 54 1.91 4.77 -2.92
C PRO A 54 3.02 3.84 -2.41
N THR A 55 4.20 4.02 -2.99
CA THR A 55 5.32 3.10 -2.89
C THR A 55 6.61 3.88 -2.69
N LEU A 56 7.40 3.44 -1.70
CA LEU A 56 8.76 3.90 -1.45
C LEU A 56 9.73 2.82 -1.93
N VAL A 57 10.66 3.20 -2.81
CA VAL A 57 11.70 2.31 -3.35
C VAL A 57 13.02 2.64 -2.67
N LEU A 58 13.47 1.76 -1.78
CA LEU A 58 14.72 1.88 -1.04
C LEU A 58 15.87 1.32 -1.86
N LEU A 59 16.93 2.11 -1.97
CA LEU A 59 18.13 1.76 -2.72
C LEU A 59 19.20 1.22 -1.75
N PRO A 60 19.98 0.22 -2.17
CA PRO A 60 21.02 -0.42 -1.34
C PRO A 60 22.31 0.44 -1.25
N THR A 61 22.18 1.72 -0.93
CA THR A 61 23.31 2.67 -0.79
C THR A 61 23.72 2.85 0.67
N GLU A 62 24.90 3.42 0.88
CA GLU A 62 25.39 3.80 2.21
C GLU A 62 25.81 5.29 2.22
N PRO A 63 25.08 6.18 2.94
CA PRO A 63 23.89 5.94 3.75
C PRO A 63 22.67 5.50 2.92
N LEU A 64 21.66 4.95 3.61
CA LEU A 64 20.43 4.48 2.97
C LEU A 64 19.74 5.63 2.22
N SER A 65 19.34 5.36 0.98
CA SER A 65 18.62 6.33 0.14
C SER A 65 17.40 5.69 -0.50
N CYS A 66 16.60 6.51 -1.19
CA CYS A 66 15.45 6.06 -1.95
C CYS A 66 15.46 6.64 -3.37
N LEU A 67 14.79 5.94 -4.28
CA LEU A 67 14.49 6.46 -5.62
C LEU A 67 13.49 7.61 -5.47
N ALA A 68 13.89 8.81 -5.85
CA ALA A 68 13.07 10.02 -5.70
C ALA A 68 13.07 10.86 -6.96
N TRP A 69 12.10 11.77 -7.05
CA TRP A 69 12.11 12.88 -8.00
C TRP A 69 12.73 14.13 -7.34
N ASP A 70 13.70 14.77 -7.98
CA ASP A 70 14.22 16.06 -7.54
C ASP A 70 13.52 17.17 -8.35
N PRO A 71 12.53 17.88 -7.77
CA PRO A 71 11.82 18.94 -8.50
C PRO A 71 12.71 20.17 -8.75
N THR A 72 13.81 20.35 -8.02
CA THR A 72 14.73 21.49 -8.22
C THR A 72 15.69 21.24 -9.37
N ARG A 73 16.15 19.99 -9.53
CA ARG A 73 17.05 19.57 -10.61
C ARG A 73 16.34 18.90 -11.79
N GLU A 74 15.02 18.78 -11.70
CA GLU A 74 14.15 18.12 -12.67
C GLU A 74 14.69 16.75 -13.13
N ARG A 75 15.08 15.90 -12.17
CA ARG A 75 15.66 14.59 -12.47
C ARG A 75 15.31 13.54 -11.43
N VAL A 76 15.39 12.28 -11.84
CA VAL A 76 15.38 11.14 -10.92
C VAL A 76 16.71 11.10 -10.14
N CYS A 77 16.66 10.86 -8.84
CA CYS A 77 17.85 10.84 -7.98
C CYS A 77 17.74 9.82 -6.84
N ALA A 78 18.89 9.51 -6.24
CA ALA A 78 18.93 8.82 -4.95
C ALA A 78 18.86 9.86 -3.83
N ALA A 79 17.69 10.00 -3.21
CA ALA A 79 17.52 10.92 -2.09
C ALA A 79 17.92 10.23 -0.77
N PRO A 80 18.89 10.77 0.00
CA PRO A 80 19.23 10.22 1.30
C PRO A 80 18.01 10.23 2.22
N LEU A 81 17.88 9.18 3.02
CA LEU A 81 16.81 9.09 4.00
C LEU A 81 17.31 9.54 5.37
N ASP A 82 16.54 10.41 6.00
CA ASP A 82 16.74 10.78 7.40
C ASP A 82 16.25 9.62 8.27
N LEU A 83 17.18 8.76 8.66
CA LEU A 83 16.89 7.76 9.69
C LEU A 83 16.73 8.51 11.02
N PRO A 84 15.66 8.24 11.80
CA PRO A 84 15.48 8.88 13.10
C PRO A 84 16.71 8.66 13.96
N GLU A 85 17.15 9.69 14.68
CA GLU A 85 18.20 9.54 15.69
C GLU A 85 17.81 8.38 16.59
N ALA A 86 18.64 7.36 16.57
CA ALA A 86 18.56 6.18 17.38
C ALA A 86 18.14 6.56 18.82
N PRO A 87 16.90 6.28 19.27
CA PRO A 87 16.62 6.27 20.70
C PRO A 87 17.63 5.35 21.37
N GLU A 88 18.00 5.59 22.63
CA GLU A 88 18.90 4.69 23.37
C GLU A 88 18.45 3.22 23.16
N GLY A 89 19.28 2.42 22.49
CA GLY A 89 18.98 1.03 22.07
C GLY A 89 18.84 0.78 20.56
N PHE A 90 18.81 1.80 19.68
CA PHE A 90 18.73 1.57 18.22
C PHE A 90 20.01 0.94 17.63
N ASN A 91 21.18 1.16 18.26
CA ASN A 91 22.43 0.49 17.90
C ASN A 91 22.38 -1.03 18.11
N GLU A 92 21.39 -1.53 18.87
CA GLU A 92 21.16 -2.96 19.08
C GLU A 92 20.13 -3.54 18.08
N LEU A 93 19.50 -2.70 17.26
CA LEU A 93 18.54 -3.14 16.26
C LEU A 93 19.27 -3.69 15.03
N SER A 94 18.79 -4.83 14.55
CA SER A 94 19.23 -5.37 13.27
C SER A 94 18.91 -4.40 12.12
N PRO A 95 19.65 -4.42 10.98
CA PRO A 95 19.32 -3.61 9.81
C PRO A 95 17.87 -3.77 9.34
N SER A 96 17.34 -4.98 9.53
CA SER A 96 15.94 -5.37 9.32
C SER A 96 14.93 -4.60 10.19
N GLU A 97 15.25 -4.38 11.46
CA GLU A 97 14.42 -3.60 12.38
C GLU A 97 14.47 -2.11 12.06
N VAL A 98 15.65 -1.59 11.71
CA VAL A 98 15.81 -0.19 11.25
C VAL A 98 14.93 0.08 10.04
N LEU A 99 14.95 -0.81 9.04
CA LEU A 99 14.12 -0.71 7.84
C LEU A 99 12.62 -0.68 8.12
N SER A 100 12.16 -1.27 9.22
CA SER A 100 10.75 -1.26 9.60
C SER A 100 10.27 0.14 9.98
N PHE A 101 11.14 0.99 10.53
CA PHE A 101 10.81 2.37 10.91
C PHE A 101 10.96 3.39 9.78
N VAL A 102 11.54 3.00 8.64
CA VAL A 102 11.72 3.91 7.50
C VAL A 102 10.38 4.26 6.87
N GLU A 103 10.02 5.53 6.89
CA GLU A 103 8.85 6.08 6.20
C GLU A 103 9.30 7.27 5.33
N PRO A 104 8.60 7.56 4.22
CA PRO A 104 8.96 8.70 3.39
C PRO A 104 8.72 10.01 4.13
N SER A 105 9.76 10.86 4.20
CA SER A 105 9.70 12.20 4.78
C SER A 105 9.28 13.30 3.80
N ASP A 106 9.30 13.03 2.50
CA ASP A 106 8.95 13.96 1.43
C ASP A 106 8.03 13.26 0.41
N VAL A 107 7.07 14.00 -0.15
CA VAL A 107 6.15 13.49 -1.18
C VAL A 107 6.91 13.01 -2.43
N ASN A 108 8.05 13.60 -2.75
CA ASN A 108 8.86 13.25 -3.91
C ASN A 108 9.68 11.96 -3.72
N HIS A 109 9.71 11.40 -2.50
CA HIS A 109 10.24 10.06 -2.25
C HIS A 109 9.23 8.97 -2.64
N VAL A 110 7.97 9.35 -2.86
CA VAL A 110 6.85 8.43 -3.08
C VAL A 110 6.49 8.35 -4.56
N TRP A 111 6.34 7.13 -5.05
CA TRP A 111 5.82 6.82 -6.37
C TRP A 111 4.47 6.14 -6.25
N VAL A 112 3.50 6.51 -7.08
CA VAL A 112 2.22 5.79 -7.17
C VAL A 112 2.37 4.69 -8.22
N VAL A 113 2.47 3.45 -7.75
CA VAL A 113 2.61 2.27 -8.60
C VAL A 113 1.23 1.80 -9.04
N SER A 114 1.05 1.55 -10.34
CA SER A 114 -0.18 0.97 -10.88
C SER A 114 0.08 -0.02 -12.01
N ARG A 115 -0.61 -1.16 -11.96
CA ARG A 115 -0.60 -2.17 -13.02
C ARG A 115 -1.60 -1.78 -14.11
N LEU A 116 -1.22 -1.97 -15.38
CA LEU A 116 -2.17 -1.81 -16.49
C LEU A 116 -2.96 -3.11 -16.64
N ALA A 117 -4.28 -3.00 -16.85
CA ALA A 117 -5.10 -4.18 -17.08
C ALA A 117 -4.60 -4.92 -18.34
N GLY A 118 -4.35 -6.23 -18.20
CA GLY A 118 -3.85 -7.05 -19.29
C GLY A 118 -2.33 -7.02 -19.52
N SER A 119 -1.56 -6.27 -18.72
CA SER A 119 -0.09 -6.37 -18.71
C SER A 119 0.44 -6.88 -17.36
N ASN A 120 1.63 -7.47 -17.41
CA ASN A 120 2.36 -7.85 -16.20
C ASN A 120 3.15 -6.65 -15.62
N GLY A 121 3.36 -5.61 -16.43
CA GLY A 121 4.10 -4.42 -16.08
C GLY A 121 3.33 -3.44 -15.17
N VAL A 122 4.09 -2.73 -14.35
CA VAL A 122 3.66 -1.61 -13.52
C VAL A 122 4.26 -0.31 -14.04
N SER A 123 3.56 0.80 -13.83
CA SER A 123 4.11 2.15 -14.03
C SER A 123 4.24 2.86 -12.69
N LEU A 124 5.29 3.66 -12.53
CA LEU A 124 5.56 4.44 -11.33
C LEU A 124 5.29 5.90 -11.63
N ARG A 125 4.29 6.51 -10.97
CA ARG A 125 3.94 7.92 -11.16
C ARG A 125 4.53 8.79 -10.05
N SER A 126 5.24 9.86 -10.38
CA SER A 126 5.78 10.82 -9.43
C SER A 126 4.69 11.70 -8.81
N ALA A 127 5.03 12.44 -7.75
CA ALA A 127 4.16 13.43 -7.12
C ALA A 127 3.76 14.57 -8.09
N THR A 128 4.60 14.89 -9.07
CA THR A 128 4.32 15.88 -10.12
C THR A 128 3.39 15.35 -11.22
N GLY A 129 3.03 14.07 -11.18
CA GLY A 129 2.07 13.45 -12.07
C GLY A 129 2.66 12.82 -13.33
N GLY A 130 3.98 12.91 -13.54
CA GLY A 130 4.68 12.20 -14.60
C GLY A 130 5.03 10.76 -14.22
N PHE A 131 5.51 9.97 -15.17
CA PHE A 131 5.81 8.55 -15.03
C PHE A 131 7.32 8.31 -15.18
N LEU A 132 7.89 7.51 -14.28
CA LEU A 132 9.27 7.05 -14.40
C LEU A 132 9.45 6.37 -15.76
N SER A 133 10.50 6.74 -16.48
CA SER A 133 10.79 6.30 -17.84
C SER A 133 12.22 5.79 -17.90
N ALA A 134 12.42 4.59 -18.43
CA ALA A 134 13.75 4.05 -18.72
C ALA A 134 14.11 4.31 -20.19
N LEU A 135 14.98 5.29 -20.42
CA LEU A 135 15.43 5.62 -21.78
C LEU A 135 16.34 4.51 -22.32
N PRO A 136 16.42 4.32 -23.65
CA PRO A 136 17.31 3.33 -24.27
C PRO A 136 18.80 3.50 -23.90
N SER A 137 19.21 4.70 -23.47
CA SER A 137 20.55 5.00 -22.98
C SER A 137 20.85 4.48 -21.57
N GLY A 138 19.87 3.88 -20.90
CA GLY A 138 19.95 3.49 -19.49
C GLY A 138 19.62 4.61 -18.51
N LYS A 139 19.45 5.86 -18.96
CA LYS A 139 19.08 6.97 -18.08
C LYS A 139 17.61 6.88 -17.66
N LEU A 140 17.35 7.24 -16.41
CA LEU A 140 16.00 7.39 -15.87
C LEU A 140 15.53 8.83 -16.00
N ASP A 141 14.28 9.01 -16.42
CA ASP A 141 13.63 10.32 -16.56
C ASP A 141 12.14 10.23 -16.17
N VAL A 142 11.41 11.35 -16.25
CA VAL A 142 9.98 11.42 -15.99
C VAL A 142 9.22 11.94 -17.23
N SER A 143 8.34 11.10 -17.77
CA SER A 143 7.49 11.42 -18.92
C SER A 143 6.09 11.85 -18.48
N ALA A 144 5.46 12.78 -19.20
CA ALA A 144 4.08 13.21 -18.88
C ALA A 144 3.02 12.14 -19.19
N SER A 145 3.37 11.11 -19.95
CA SER A 145 2.44 10.09 -20.43
C SER A 145 2.97 8.68 -20.21
N ARG A 146 2.07 7.74 -20.00
CA ARG A 146 2.40 6.33 -19.87
C ARG A 146 2.51 5.70 -21.26
N GLY A 147 3.71 5.27 -21.63
CA GLY A 147 4.00 4.50 -22.84
C GLY A 147 4.82 3.24 -22.52
N PRO A 148 5.48 2.65 -23.53
CA PRO A 148 6.30 1.46 -23.34
C PRO A 148 7.48 1.67 -22.40
N LEU A 149 8.17 2.81 -22.48
CA LEU A 149 9.38 3.11 -21.68
C LEU A 149 9.07 3.29 -20.18
N GLU A 150 7.81 3.52 -19.86
CA GLU A 150 7.28 3.70 -18.51
C GLU A 150 6.74 2.39 -17.90
N SER A 151 6.95 1.27 -18.58
CA SER A 151 6.53 -0.05 -18.12
C SER A 151 7.68 -0.85 -17.51
N PHE A 152 7.48 -1.30 -16.28
CA PHE A 152 8.47 -2.06 -15.51
C PHE A 152 7.88 -3.34 -14.94
N ILE A 153 8.69 -4.38 -14.81
CA ILE A 153 8.34 -5.63 -14.13
C ILE A 153 9.01 -5.64 -12.77
N THR A 154 8.24 -5.96 -11.73
CA THR A 154 8.75 -6.19 -10.38
C THR A 154 9.01 -7.68 -10.17
N GLU A 155 10.26 -8.05 -9.92
CA GLU A 155 10.66 -9.43 -9.68
C GLU A 155 11.11 -9.58 -8.24
N VAL A 156 10.62 -10.60 -7.53
CA VAL A 156 11.09 -10.90 -6.16
C VAL A 156 12.44 -11.59 -6.26
N ILE A 157 13.44 -11.07 -5.55
CA ILE A 157 14.75 -11.71 -5.40
C ILE A 157 14.65 -12.67 -4.21
N PRO A 158 14.85 -13.99 -4.41
CA PRO A 158 14.84 -14.96 -3.33
C PRO A 158 15.87 -14.59 -2.27
N SER A 159 15.45 -14.52 -1.00
CA SER A 159 16.34 -14.31 0.13
C SER A 159 15.75 -14.93 1.39
N ASP A 160 16.61 -15.35 2.32
CA ASP A 160 16.18 -15.79 3.66
C ASP A 160 15.80 -14.62 4.58
N SER A 161 15.79 -13.39 4.06
CA SER A 161 15.39 -12.20 4.80
C SER A 161 13.87 -12.17 4.98
N ALA A 162 13.42 -11.73 6.15
CA ALA A 162 12.01 -11.41 6.41
C ALA A 162 11.47 -10.28 5.50
N PHE A 163 12.37 -9.57 4.82
CA PHE A 163 12.08 -8.45 3.94
C PHE A 163 12.61 -8.79 2.54
N PRO A 164 11.75 -9.26 1.63
CA PRO A 164 12.18 -9.68 0.30
C PRO A 164 12.82 -8.51 -0.45
N GLY A 165 13.93 -8.80 -1.14
CA GLY A 165 14.48 -7.91 -2.15
C GLY A 165 13.63 -7.97 -3.41
N PHE A 166 13.64 -6.89 -4.17
CA PHE A 166 13.00 -6.79 -5.47
C PHE A 166 14.02 -6.34 -6.51
N ALA A 167 13.77 -6.70 -7.76
CA ALA A 167 14.38 -6.09 -8.92
C ALA A 167 13.31 -5.34 -9.70
N LEU A 168 13.67 -4.18 -10.24
CA LEU A 168 12.83 -3.42 -11.16
C LEU A 168 13.44 -3.54 -12.56
N LYS A 169 12.73 -4.21 -13.46
CA LYS A 169 13.18 -4.47 -14.83
C LYS A 169 12.37 -3.66 -15.82
N SER A 170 13.01 -2.93 -16.72
CA SER A 170 12.32 -2.27 -17.83
C SER A 170 11.75 -3.33 -18.77
N GLU A 171 10.44 -3.27 -19.03
CA GLU A 171 9.75 -4.26 -19.88
C GLU A 171 10.25 -4.21 -21.34
N PRO A 172 10.45 -3.03 -21.98
CA PRO A 172 10.94 -2.96 -23.36
C PRO A 172 12.39 -3.42 -23.55
N SER A 173 13.30 -3.04 -22.65
CA SER A 173 14.73 -3.32 -22.82
C SER A 173 15.17 -4.63 -22.14
N GLY A 174 14.37 -5.14 -21.21
CA GLY A 174 14.72 -6.27 -20.36
C GLY A 174 15.86 -5.98 -19.37
N LYS A 175 16.26 -4.72 -19.22
CA LYS A 175 17.36 -4.30 -18.32
C LYS A 175 16.86 -3.97 -16.92
N PHE A 176 17.74 -4.11 -15.94
CA PHE A 176 17.45 -3.88 -14.54
C PHE A 176 17.88 -2.49 -14.09
N LEU A 177 17.10 -1.92 -13.16
CA LEU A 177 17.47 -0.74 -12.42
C LEU A 177 18.68 -1.04 -11.52
N LEU A 178 19.68 -0.17 -11.62
CA LEU A 178 20.90 -0.21 -10.82
C LEU A 178 21.06 1.13 -10.11
N ALA A 179 21.36 1.05 -8.82
CA ALA A 179 21.96 2.16 -8.10
C ALA A 179 23.43 1.79 -7.88
N ASP A 180 24.33 2.67 -8.31
CA ASP A 180 25.74 2.51 -7.98
C ASP A 180 25.93 2.43 -6.46
N LYS A 181 27.11 1.97 -6.03
CA LYS A 181 27.56 2.05 -4.64
C LYS A 181 28.45 3.29 -4.46
N PRO A 182 27.87 4.50 -4.42
CA PRO A 182 28.62 5.73 -4.23
C PRO A 182 29.21 5.81 -2.82
N ASP A 183 30.19 6.70 -2.64
CA ASP A 183 30.60 7.13 -1.31
C ASP A 183 29.51 7.96 -0.60
N LYS A 184 29.67 8.11 0.72
CA LYS A 184 28.74 8.85 1.57
C LYS A 184 28.51 10.28 1.10
N GLU A 185 29.55 10.97 0.65
CA GLU A 185 29.46 12.37 0.21
C GLU A 185 28.60 12.51 -1.05
N THR A 186 28.73 11.58 -1.98
CA THR A 186 27.98 11.53 -3.23
C THR A 186 26.49 11.26 -2.99
N VAL A 187 26.16 10.37 -2.04
CA VAL A 187 24.76 10.14 -1.61
C VAL A 187 24.17 11.40 -1.00
N LEU A 188 24.87 12.00 -0.03
CA LEU A 188 24.38 13.20 0.67
C LEU A 188 24.21 14.40 -0.28
N ALA A 189 25.05 14.52 -1.31
CA ALA A 189 24.94 15.55 -2.34
C ALA A 189 23.82 15.28 -3.38
N LYS A 190 23.11 14.15 -3.29
CA LYS A 190 22.13 13.67 -4.29
C LYS A 190 22.76 13.58 -5.69
N LYS A 191 24.01 13.11 -5.76
CA LYS A 191 24.80 12.97 -6.99
C LYS A 191 24.94 11.52 -7.44
N THR A 192 24.45 10.56 -6.67
CA THR A 192 24.37 9.16 -7.06
C THR A 192 23.62 9.02 -8.38
N GLU A 193 24.28 8.37 -9.35
CA GLU A 193 23.64 8.02 -10.61
C GLU A 193 22.78 6.77 -10.42
N ILE A 194 21.54 6.83 -10.90
CA ILE A 194 20.64 5.68 -10.97
C ILE A 194 20.38 5.41 -12.44
N ARG A 195 20.60 4.17 -12.86
CA ARG A 195 20.49 3.75 -14.26
C ARG A 195 19.58 2.53 -14.39
N CYS A 196 19.18 2.22 -15.62
CA CYS A 196 18.34 1.09 -15.99
C CYS A 196 18.89 0.38 -17.22
N ASP A 197 20.18 0.03 -17.16
CA ASP A 197 20.93 -0.68 -18.20
C ASP A 197 21.62 -1.95 -17.65
N GLY A 198 21.28 -2.38 -16.44
CA GLY A 198 21.83 -3.59 -15.84
C GLY A 198 21.39 -4.87 -16.54
N ASP A 199 22.34 -5.79 -16.75
CA ASP A 199 22.04 -7.13 -17.29
C ASP A 199 21.45 -8.08 -16.25
N GLU A 200 21.80 -7.87 -14.98
CA GLU A 200 21.39 -8.71 -13.86
C GLU A 200 20.81 -7.87 -12.70
N PRO A 201 19.92 -8.44 -11.88
CA PRO A 201 19.40 -7.77 -10.71
C PRO A 201 20.49 -7.64 -9.64
N GLN A 202 21.20 -6.50 -9.60
CA GLN A 202 22.24 -6.27 -8.60
C GLN A 202 21.68 -5.62 -7.33
N GLY A 203 22.05 -6.17 -6.16
CA GLY A 203 21.88 -5.49 -4.88
C GLY A 203 20.44 -5.32 -4.36
N GLY A 204 19.44 -5.90 -5.02
CA GLY A 204 18.04 -5.98 -4.60
C GLY A 204 17.47 -4.77 -3.88
N ILE A 205 16.73 -3.93 -4.60
CA ILE A 205 15.97 -2.83 -4.01
C ILE A 205 14.96 -3.37 -2.99
N ARG A 206 14.62 -2.58 -1.98
CA ARG A 206 13.51 -2.92 -1.08
C ARG A 206 12.34 -2.01 -1.36
N VAL A 207 11.14 -2.55 -1.24
CA VAL A 207 9.92 -1.82 -1.58
C VAL A 207 9.04 -1.75 -0.33
N LYS A 208 8.50 -0.57 -0.03
CA LYS A 208 7.42 -0.40 0.92
C LYS A 208 6.20 0.17 0.21
N CYS A 209 5.03 -0.38 0.49
CA CYS A 209 3.75 0.12 -0.01
C CYS A 209 2.86 0.49 1.18
N GLN A 210 1.90 1.40 0.94
CA GLN A 210 0.87 1.68 1.94
C GLN A 210 0.01 0.44 2.19
N ARG A 211 -0.27 0.19 3.48
CA ARG A 211 -0.90 -1.03 3.99
C ARG A 211 -2.25 -1.31 3.34
N GLU A 212 -3.08 -0.30 3.15
CA GLU A 212 -4.41 -0.47 2.53
C GLU A 212 -4.34 -1.06 1.12
N PHE A 213 -3.31 -0.72 0.34
CA PHE A 213 -3.15 -1.19 -1.03
C PHE A 213 -2.68 -2.65 -1.07
N VAL A 214 -1.76 -3.02 -0.17
CA VAL A 214 -1.33 -4.42 0.00
C VAL A 214 -2.50 -5.27 0.49
N LEU A 215 -3.24 -4.80 1.50
CA LEU A 215 -4.43 -5.48 2.04
C LEU A 215 -5.48 -5.72 0.95
N LYS A 216 -5.76 -4.71 0.12
CA LYS A 216 -6.69 -4.81 -1.01
C LYS A 216 -6.29 -5.89 -2.00
N VAL A 217 -5.01 -5.98 -2.38
CA VAL A 217 -4.54 -7.03 -3.29
C VAL A 217 -4.69 -8.41 -2.66
N ARG A 218 -4.30 -8.57 -1.39
CA ARG A 218 -4.44 -9.85 -0.68
C ARG A 218 -5.90 -10.29 -0.57
N LEU A 219 -6.81 -9.37 -0.31
CA LEU A 219 -8.26 -9.63 -0.29
C LEU A 219 -8.79 -10.04 -1.67
N GLN A 220 -8.37 -9.36 -2.74
CA GLN A 220 -8.78 -9.70 -4.11
C GLN A 220 -8.32 -11.11 -4.52
N GLN A 221 -7.16 -11.56 -4.04
CA GLN A 221 -6.67 -12.93 -4.30
C GLN A 221 -7.50 -14.00 -3.58
N LEU A 222 -8.20 -13.64 -2.51
CA LEU A 222 -9.10 -14.54 -1.76
C LEU A 222 -10.55 -14.48 -2.23
N ASP A 223 -10.93 -13.49 -3.05
CA ASP A 223 -12.31 -13.12 -3.36
C ASP A 223 -13.11 -14.17 -4.17
N GLY A 224 -12.50 -15.34 -4.43
CA GLY A 224 -13.18 -16.56 -4.90
C GLY A 224 -13.62 -17.53 -3.78
N LYS A 225 -13.30 -17.25 -2.51
CA LYS A 225 -13.54 -18.18 -1.38
C LYS A 225 -14.35 -17.60 -0.23
N ASP A 226 -14.36 -16.27 0.00
CA ASP A 226 -15.05 -15.70 1.17
C ASP A 226 -15.38 -14.19 1.03
N SER A 227 -16.58 -13.87 0.55
CA SER A 227 -17.05 -12.49 0.34
C SER A 227 -17.15 -11.66 1.64
N SER A 228 -17.14 -12.32 2.79
CA SER A 228 -17.23 -11.72 4.13
C SER A 228 -16.02 -10.82 4.43
N LYS A 229 -14.86 -11.16 3.87
CA LYS A 229 -13.58 -10.47 4.14
C LYS A 229 -13.42 -9.14 3.39
N ARG A 230 -14.31 -8.79 2.45
CA ARG A 230 -14.31 -7.46 1.80
C ARG A 230 -14.54 -6.32 2.79
N ARG A 231 -15.20 -6.59 3.93
CA ARG A 231 -15.42 -5.60 5.00
C ARG A 231 -14.13 -5.12 5.67
N LEU A 232 -13.03 -5.86 5.54
CA LEU A 232 -11.73 -5.46 6.10
C LEU A 232 -11.14 -4.19 5.45
N LEU A 233 -11.65 -3.79 4.29
CA LEU A 233 -11.31 -2.51 3.65
C LEU A 233 -12.05 -1.32 4.27
N GLU A 234 -13.07 -1.58 5.09
CA GLU A 234 -13.93 -0.57 5.70
C GLU A 234 -14.09 -0.88 7.19
N PRO A 235 -13.01 -0.80 7.99
CA PRO A 235 -13.05 -1.13 9.41
C PRO A 235 -14.00 -0.23 10.21
N ASP A 236 -14.22 1.01 9.75
CA ASP A 236 -15.20 1.96 10.31
C ASP A 236 -16.58 1.87 9.64
N GLY A 237 -16.81 0.83 8.83
CA GLY A 237 -18.10 0.59 8.17
C GLY A 237 -19.19 0.18 9.16
N PRO A 238 -20.47 0.30 8.77
CA PRO A 238 -21.59 -0.12 9.61
C PRO A 238 -21.51 -1.62 9.93
N GLU A 239 -21.91 -1.97 11.16
CA GLU A 239 -21.86 -3.34 11.67
C GLU A 239 -22.64 -4.30 10.77
N GLU A 240 -22.14 -5.53 10.61
CA GLU A 240 -22.75 -6.54 9.75
C GLU A 240 -24.20 -6.85 10.16
N GLY A 241 -25.13 -6.68 9.21
CA GLY A 241 -26.56 -6.89 9.48
C GLY A 241 -27.24 -5.74 10.22
N SER A 242 -26.51 -4.67 10.53
CA SER A 242 -27.13 -3.42 11.00
C SER A 242 -28.01 -2.80 9.92
N VAL A 243 -28.98 -2.01 10.36
CA VAL A 243 -29.88 -1.28 9.45
C VAL A 243 -29.11 -0.38 8.49
N GLU A 244 -27.98 0.19 8.93
CA GLU A 244 -27.10 1.05 8.12
C GLU A 244 -26.36 0.27 7.03
N ASP A 245 -25.83 -0.91 7.36
CA ASP A 245 -25.21 -1.84 6.43
C ASP A 245 -26.22 -2.33 5.36
N GLU A 246 -27.44 -2.65 5.79
CA GLU A 246 -28.52 -3.03 4.87
C GLU A 246 -28.92 -1.89 3.93
N LEU A 247 -29.06 -0.67 4.45
CA LEU A 247 -29.39 0.53 3.64
C LEU A 247 -28.30 0.79 2.60
N ARG A 248 -27.04 0.68 3.00
CA ARG A 248 -25.89 0.92 2.13
C ARG A 248 -25.78 -0.14 1.03
N ARG A 249 -25.90 -1.42 1.37
CA ARG A 249 -25.90 -2.53 0.40
C ARG A 249 -27.07 -2.41 -0.58
N ASN A 250 -28.27 -2.09 -0.08
CA ASN A 250 -29.41 -1.90 -0.96
C ASN A 250 -29.18 -0.71 -1.90
N SER A 251 -28.63 0.40 -1.43
CA SER A 251 -28.29 1.54 -2.29
C SER A 251 -27.28 1.16 -3.38
N GLN A 252 -26.21 0.45 -3.00
CA GLN A 252 -25.13 0.10 -3.91
C GLN A 252 -25.52 -0.95 -4.97
N TYR A 253 -26.29 -1.97 -4.58
CA TYR A 253 -26.62 -3.11 -5.45
C TYR A 253 -28.02 -3.07 -6.04
N GLN A 254 -28.94 -2.25 -5.51
CA GLN A 254 -30.32 -2.13 -6.01
C GLN A 254 -30.65 -0.76 -6.61
N ALA A 255 -29.77 0.24 -6.54
CA ALA A 255 -29.95 1.46 -7.33
C ALA A 255 -29.48 1.21 -8.76
N TRP A 256 -30.42 1.01 -9.68
CA TRP A 256 -30.11 1.02 -11.11
C TRP A 256 -29.64 2.42 -11.55
N GLY A 257 -28.38 2.50 -12.02
CA GLY A 257 -27.86 3.54 -12.92
C GLY A 257 -27.82 4.99 -12.42
N GLY A 258 -28.30 5.31 -11.21
CA GLY A 258 -28.40 6.72 -10.78
C GLY A 258 -28.58 6.97 -9.28
N GLY A 259 -28.32 6.00 -8.41
CA GLY A 259 -28.40 6.20 -6.95
C GLY A 259 -29.81 6.44 -6.39
N VAL A 260 -30.86 6.40 -7.22
CA VAL A 260 -32.25 6.59 -6.79
C VAL A 260 -32.93 5.24 -6.67
N HIS A 261 -33.33 4.89 -5.45
CA HIS A 261 -34.25 3.79 -5.23
C HIS A 261 -35.62 4.14 -5.83
N LYS A 262 -36.03 3.46 -6.91
CA LYS A 262 -37.43 3.45 -7.32
C LYS A 262 -38.21 2.57 -6.35
N VAL A 263 -38.70 3.18 -5.28
CA VAL A 263 -39.60 2.56 -4.31
C VAL A 263 -41.03 3.00 -4.66
N SER A 264 -41.99 2.07 -4.68
CA SER A 264 -43.39 2.46 -4.86
C SER A 264 -43.86 3.30 -3.67
N ASP A 265 -44.84 4.18 -3.87
CA ASP A 265 -45.38 5.01 -2.77
C ASP A 265 -45.97 4.18 -1.63
N LYS A 266 -46.48 2.98 -1.96
CA LYS A 266 -47.00 2.01 -1.00
C LYS A 266 -45.88 1.47 -0.11
N ASP A 267 -44.77 1.02 -0.70
CA ASP A 267 -43.63 0.48 0.05
C ASP A 267 -42.94 1.56 0.90
N ARG A 268 -42.92 2.82 0.43
CA ARG A 268 -42.39 3.95 1.20
C ARG A 268 -43.20 4.21 2.48
N ARG A 269 -44.53 4.07 2.42
CA ARG A 269 -45.41 4.19 3.59
C ARG A 269 -45.22 3.02 4.55
N GLU A 270 -45.09 1.81 4.01
CA GLU A 270 -44.86 0.59 4.79
C GLU A 270 -43.54 0.64 5.56
N LEU A 271 -42.45 1.06 4.92
CA LEU A 271 -41.14 1.25 5.57
C LEU A 271 -41.16 2.36 6.63
N LYS A 272 -41.87 3.46 6.40
CA LYS A 272 -42.04 4.53 7.41
C LYS A 272 -42.83 4.04 8.63
N ARG A 273 -43.83 3.19 8.43
CA ARG A 273 -44.60 2.56 9.50
C ARG A 273 -43.75 1.56 10.28
N ALA A 274 -43.06 0.66 9.57
CA ALA A 274 -42.12 -0.30 10.15
C ALA A 274 -41.00 0.38 10.96
N LYS A 275 -40.56 1.58 10.55
CA LYS A 275 -39.59 2.39 11.33
C LYS A 275 -40.15 2.90 12.65
N LYS A 276 -41.42 3.28 12.69
CA LYS A 276 -42.09 3.66 13.94
C LYS A 276 -42.36 2.45 14.84
N ASP A 277 -42.66 1.30 14.22
CA ASP A 277 -43.05 0.08 14.91
C ASP A 277 -41.84 -0.80 15.31
N GLY A 278 -40.61 -0.38 15.01
CA GLY A 278 -39.37 -1.12 15.32
C GLY A 278 -39.15 -2.38 14.47
N ARG A 279 -39.96 -2.62 13.44
CA ARG A 279 -39.93 -3.84 12.59
C ARG A 279 -39.37 -3.59 11.19
N VAL A 280 -38.36 -2.73 11.08
CA VAL A 280 -37.76 -2.36 9.79
C VAL A 280 -37.15 -3.58 9.10
N ALA A 281 -36.47 -4.45 9.85
CA ALA A 281 -35.82 -5.64 9.31
C ALA A 281 -36.81 -6.62 8.66
N GLU A 282 -37.94 -6.89 9.32
CA GLU A 282 -39.01 -7.75 8.80
C GLU A 282 -39.63 -7.17 7.53
N ALA A 283 -39.96 -5.88 7.52
CA ALA A 283 -40.53 -5.20 6.36
C ALA A 283 -39.57 -5.18 5.15
N MET A 284 -38.26 -5.12 5.40
CA MET A 284 -37.23 -5.19 4.36
C MET A 284 -37.08 -6.60 3.80
N LEU A 285 -37.21 -7.64 4.63
CA LEU A 285 -37.23 -9.04 4.20
C LEU A 285 -38.46 -9.36 3.33
N ASP A 286 -39.65 -8.91 3.74
CA ASP A 286 -40.88 -9.06 2.96
C ASP A 286 -40.81 -8.33 1.61
N ARG A 287 -40.13 -7.19 1.56
CA ARG A 287 -39.89 -6.49 0.30
C ARG A 287 -38.94 -7.26 -0.61
N ARG A 288 -37.87 -7.84 -0.06
CA ARG A 288 -36.93 -8.68 -0.82
C ARG A 288 -37.60 -9.93 -1.39
N SER A 289 -38.53 -10.56 -0.65
CA SER A 289 -39.28 -11.73 -1.13
C SER A 289 -40.24 -11.38 -2.27
N LYS A 290 -40.91 -10.23 -2.20
CA LYS A 290 -41.80 -9.71 -3.24
C LYS A 290 -41.08 -9.36 -4.55
N MET A 291 -39.80 -8.95 -4.49
CA MET A 291 -39.01 -8.61 -5.70
C MET A 291 -38.35 -9.81 -6.40
N LYS A 292 -38.39 -11.01 -5.80
CA LYS A 292 -37.84 -12.24 -6.40
C LYS A 292 -38.87 -13.04 -7.21
N ARG A 293 -40.13 -12.61 -7.27
CA ARG A 293 -41.19 -13.20 -8.08
C ARG A 293 -41.34 -12.48 -9.41
#